data_AF-A0A7C6GZX7-F1
#
_entry.id   AF-A0A7C6GZX7-F1
#
_cell.length_a   1.000
_cell.length_b   1.000
_cell.length_c   1.000
_cell.angle_alpha   90.00
_cell.angle_beta   90.00
_cell.angle_gamma   90.00
#
_symmetry.space_group_name_H-M   'P 1'
#
loop_
_entity.id
_entity.type
_entity.pdbx_description
1 polymer ?
#
loop_
_entity_poly.entity_id
_entity_poly.type
_entity_poly.pdbx_seq_one_letter_code
_entity_poly.pdbx_strand_id
1 'polypeptide(L)'
;MKQKENKSFRSGNAKIGLPINYRHLFLFAYRTNFLYILKISLILSLFAIPFIIAVVFKGVIESSIAMDQTIEQDIINARIMSFRGLYGFVVSFTFIIFSIGFSGAISSMIRFLTNEGIQFKRDFLLGIKKNGIQIVLITAFYSIILSFLNFIINLPSLLNWYPILLVVYTVVSVIMIGMYFINIEMVCIYQVSFFRSVKNSLLMFISRLPYALLLLITSIAPLVVCYMIDLNIVQYIAWLVYICIGFGHCVLVISLFSLYIFDETVNKKQFPEIYRKGLFNGEDVSFVDEGFKDGSEG
;
A
#
# COMPACT_ATOMS: atom_id res chain seq x y z
N MET A 1 10.11 -37.30 39.08
CA MET A 1 9.54 -35.99 38.67
C MET A 1 10.53 -35.25 37.77
N LYS A 2 10.35 -35.36 36.46
CA LYS A 2 10.92 -34.51 35.39
C LYS A 2 10.31 -35.02 34.07
N GLN A 3 9.16 -34.48 33.69
CA GLN A 3 8.60 -34.65 32.35
C GLN A 3 9.22 -33.55 31.49
N LYS A 4 10.10 -33.92 30.55
CA LYS A 4 10.64 -32.99 29.57
C LYS A 4 10.59 -33.61 28.17
N GLU A 5 9.81 -32.93 27.34
CA GLU A 5 9.94 -32.79 25.89
C GLU A 5 9.78 -34.04 25.05
N ASN A 6 8.52 -34.36 24.76
CA ASN A 6 8.17 -35.13 23.58
C ASN A 6 8.36 -34.25 22.33
N LYS A 7 9.55 -34.35 21.73
CA LYS A 7 9.81 -33.97 20.33
C LYS A 7 9.02 -34.92 19.42
N SER A 8 7.75 -34.64 19.17
CA SER A 8 6.99 -35.32 18.12
C SER A 8 6.12 -34.32 17.35
N PHE A 9 6.76 -33.29 16.80
CA PHE A 9 6.15 -32.41 15.80
C PHE A 9 7.00 -32.38 14.54
N ARG A 10 7.31 -33.57 13.99
CA ARG A 10 7.79 -33.70 12.62
C ARG A 10 7.27 -35.00 12.00
N SER A 11 6.57 -34.81 10.89
CA SER A 11 6.26 -35.75 9.81
C SER A 11 4.81 -36.23 9.77
N GLY A 12 4.16 -35.93 8.64
CA GLY A 12 2.86 -36.47 8.24
C GLY A 12 1.80 -35.38 8.08
N ASN A 13 1.66 -34.84 6.86
CA ASN A 13 0.60 -33.91 6.44
C ASN A 13 0.39 -32.71 7.38
N ALA A 14 1.23 -31.67 7.21
CA ALA A 14 0.97 -30.38 7.83
C ALA A 14 -0.37 -29.84 7.28
N LYS A 15 -1.47 -30.11 7.99
CA LYS A 15 -2.70 -29.33 7.86
C LYS A 15 -2.24 -27.88 7.97
N ILE A 16 -2.34 -27.15 6.86
CA ILE A 16 -1.91 -25.76 6.78
C ILE A 16 -2.86 -24.98 7.69
N GLY A 17 -2.50 -24.86 8.97
CA GLY A 17 -3.26 -24.15 9.97
C GLY A 17 -3.28 -22.66 9.64
N LEU A 18 -4.38 -22.00 10.00
CA LEU A 18 -4.49 -20.56 9.83
C LEU A 18 -3.36 -19.83 10.58
N PRO A 19 -2.85 -18.70 10.05
CA PRO A 19 -1.81 -17.94 10.71
C PRO A 19 -2.25 -17.41 12.08
N ILE A 20 -1.36 -17.49 13.06
CA ILE A 20 -1.68 -17.09 14.46
C ILE A 20 -1.69 -15.56 14.62
N ASN A 21 -0.91 -14.83 13.82
CA ASN A 21 -0.82 -13.38 13.86
C ASN A 21 -0.46 -12.80 12.48
N TYR A 22 -0.53 -11.48 12.35
CA TYR A 22 -0.25 -10.76 11.11
C TYR A 22 1.17 -10.97 10.55
N ARG A 23 2.18 -11.24 11.40
CA ARG A 23 3.54 -11.57 10.94
C ARG A 23 3.58 -12.94 10.28
N HIS A 24 2.92 -13.93 10.88
CA HIS A 24 2.75 -15.24 10.26
C HIS A 24 1.92 -15.14 8.99
N LEU A 25 0.88 -14.29 8.96
CA LEU A 25 0.06 -14.07 7.76
C LEU A 25 0.87 -13.48 6.60
N PHE A 26 1.78 -12.55 6.86
CA PHE A 26 2.72 -12.04 5.87
C PHE A 26 3.58 -13.16 5.24
N LEU A 27 4.23 -13.97 6.09
CA LEU A 27 5.06 -15.08 5.61
C LEU A 27 4.24 -16.15 4.91
N PHE A 28 3.03 -16.40 5.42
CA PHE A 28 2.07 -17.33 4.83
C PHE A 28 1.66 -16.90 3.42
N ALA A 29 1.33 -15.62 3.23
CA ALA A 29 0.95 -15.07 1.93
C ALA A 29 2.04 -15.30 0.88
N TYR A 30 3.30 -15.02 1.24
CA TYR A 30 4.44 -15.26 0.37
C TYR A 30 4.69 -16.74 0.06
N ARG A 31 4.56 -17.62 1.05
CA ARG A 31 4.87 -19.05 0.87
C ARG A 31 3.79 -19.80 0.10
N THR A 32 2.53 -19.46 0.32
CA THR A 32 1.40 -20.22 -0.23
C THR A 32 0.94 -19.71 -1.58
N ASN A 33 0.98 -18.39 -1.80
CA ASN A 33 0.34 -17.78 -2.97
C ASN A 33 1.18 -16.63 -3.55
N PHE A 34 2.50 -16.83 -3.69
CA PHE A 34 3.38 -15.86 -4.34
C PHE A 34 2.90 -15.43 -5.73
N LEU A 35 2.39 -16.38 -6.52
CA LEU A 35 1.83 -16.11 -7.85
C LEU A 35 0.63 -15.15 -7.81
N TYR A 36 -0.13 -15.13 -6.72
CA TYR A 36 -1.23 -14.19 -6.55
C TYR A 36 -0.71 -12.75 -6.36
N ILE A 37 0.34 -12.59 -5.56
CA ILE A 37 1.01 -11.29 -5.35
C ILE A 37 1.61 -10.79 -6.67
N LEU A 38 2.25 -11.67 -7.45
CA LEU A 38 2.76 -11.34 -8.79
C LEU A 38 1.64 -10.91 -9.73
N LYS A 39 0.50 -11.61 -9.75
CA LYS A 39 -0.66 -11.24 -10.59
C LYS A 39 -1.19 -9.85 -10.25
N ILE A 40 -1.30 -9.52 -8.96
CA ILE A 40 -1.66 -8.17 -8.52
C ILE A 40 -0.64 -7.16 -9.02
N SER A 41 0.65 -7.44 -8.88
CA SER A 41 1.72 -6.55 -9.33
C SER A 41 1.64 -6.25 -10.83
N LEU A 42 1.53 -7.29 -11.66
CA LEU A 42 1.49 -7.15 -13.12
C LEU A 42 0.26 -6.39 -13.60
N ILE A 43 -0.91 -6.66 -13.01
CA ILE A 43 -2.14 -5.95 -13.41
C ILE A 43 -2.10 -4.51 -12.94
N LEU A 44 -1.64 -4.25 -11.72
CA LEU A 44 -1.52 -2.89 -11.23
C LEU A 44 -0.50 -2.09 -12.06
N SER A 45 0.54 -2.75 -12.57
CA SER A 45 1.52 -2.14 -13.49
C SER A 45 0.88 -1.61 -14.76
N LEU A 46 -0.14 -2.29 -15.31
CA LEU A 46 -0.87 -1.80 -16.49
C LEU A 46 -1.54 -0.45 -16.21
N PHE A 47 -2.12 -0.29 -15.02
CA PHE A 47 -2.69 0.99 -14.58
C PHE A 47 -1.62 2.02 -14.22
N ALA A 48 -0.40 1.57 -13.88
CA ALA A 48 0.72 2.43 -13.54
C ALA A 48 1.44 3.01 -14.76
N ILE A 49 1.24 2.47 -15.98
CA ILE A 49 1.94 2.91 -17.20
C ILE A 49 1.89 4.45 -17.37
N PRO A 50 0.73 5.13 -17.31
CA PRO A 50 0.69 6.58 -17.47
C PRO A 50 1.50 7.32 -16.40
N PHE A 51 1.47 6.83 -15.17
CA PHE A 51 2.20 7.41 -14.04
C PHE A 51 3.71 7.22 -14.18
N ILE A 52 4.16 6.02 -14.56
CA ILE A 52 5.56 5.70 -14.80
C ILE A 52 6.10 6.57 -15.94
N ILE A 53 5.37 6.68 -17.05
CA ILE A 53 5.75 7.54 -18.18
C ILE A 53 5.88 8.99 -17.74
N ALA A 54 4.93 9.53 -16.96
CA ALA A 54 5.00 10.90 -16.48
C ALA A 54 6.24 11.13 -15.59
N VAL A 55 6.54 10.22 -14.68
CA VAL A 55 7.72 10.33 -13.80
C VAL A 55 9.03 10.25 -14.60
N VAL A 56 9.13 9.32 -15.55
CA VAL A 56 10.32 9.19 -16.42
C VAL A 56 10.48 10.44 -17.30
N PHE A 57 9.41 10.92 -17.92
CA PHE A 57 9.44 12.12 -18.75
C PHE A 57 9.86 13.36 -17.96
N LYS A 58 9.35 13.52 -16.73
CA LYS A 58 9.80 14.56 -15.81
C LYS A 58 11.32 14.53 -15.62
N GLY A 59 11.88 13.36 -15.32
CA GLY A 59 13.31 13.18 -15.10
C GLY A 59 14.16 13.50 -16.33
N VAL A 60 13.70 13.12 -17.53
CA VAL A 60 14.37 13.44 -18.80
C VAL A 60 14.42 14.95 -19.05
N ILE A 61 13.30 15.66 -18.86
CA ILE A 61 13.24 17.11 -19.06
C ILE A 61 14.09 17.85 -18.01
N GLU A 62 14.03 17.45 -16.74
CA GLU A 62 14.88 18.04 -15.70
C GLU A 62 16.37 17.86 -16.02
N SER A 63 16.77 16.67 -16.48
CA SER A 63 18.15 16.39 -16.90
C SER A 63 18.56 17.24 -18.10
N SER A 64 17.66 17.40 -19.08
CA SER A 64 17.91 18.22 -20.26
C SER A 64 18.10 19.70 -19.92
N ILE A 65 17.35 20.23 -18.95
CA ILE A 65 17.51 21.62 -18.49
C ILE A 65 18.80 21.77 -17.67
N ALA A 66 19.11 20.79 -16.82
CA ALA A 66 20.31 20.83 -15.97
C ALA A 66 21.63 20.73 -16.76
N MET A 67 21.62 20.13 -17.95
CA MET A 67 22.80 19.97 -18.82
C MET A 67 23.00 21.14 -19.80
N ASP A 68 22.13 22.15 -19.80
CA ASP A 68 22.28 23.31 -20.68
C ASP A 68 23.40 24.24 -20.17
N GLN A 69 24.59 24.10 -20.75
CA GLN A 69 25.78 24.88 -20.36
C GLN A 69 25.76 26.33 -20.87
N THR A 70 24.76 26.72 -21.67
CA THR A 70 24.71 28.05 -22.29
C THR A 70 24.08 29.11 -21.41
N ILE A 71 23.49 28.70 -20.28
CA ILE A 71 22.66 29.55 -19.42
C ILE A 71 23.28 29.64 -18.02
N GLU A 72 23.14 30.80 -17.38
CA GLU A 72 23.54 30.98 -15.98
C GLU A 72 22.81 30.01 -15.04
N GLN A 73 23.54 29.49 -14.04
CA GLN A 73 23.04 28.45 -13.13
C GLN A 73 21.76 28.86 -12.37
N ASP A 74 21.63 30.14 -12.01
CA ASP A 74 20.46 30.64 -11.30
C ASP A 74 19.19 30.58 -12.16
N ILE A 75 19.32 30.83 -13.46
CA ILE A 75 18.22 30.72 -14.42
C ILE A 75 17.86 29.25 -14.64
N ILE A 76 18.85 28.35 -14.72
CA ILE A 76 18.63 26.90 -14.80
C ILE A 76 17.82 26.42 -13.58
N ASN A 77 18.23 26.80 -12.38
CA ASN A 77 17.54 26.44 -11.14
C ASN A 77 16.10 26.95 -11.12
N ALA A 78 15.86 28.20 -11.50
CA ALA A 78 14.51 28.79 -11.57
C ALA A 78 13.61 28.07 -12.59
N ARG A 79 14.16 27.63 -13.74
CA ARG A 79 13.43 26.85 -14.75
C ARG A 79 13.07 25.46 -14.24
N ILE A 80 14.01 24.76 -13.61
CA ILE A 80 13.77 23.43 -13.02
C ILE A 80 12.68 23.52 -11.95
N MET A 81 12.74 24.51 -11.07
CA MET A 81 11.71 24.73 -10.05
C MET A 81 10.34 24.99 -10.70
N SER A 82 10.25 25.94 -11.62
CA SER A 82 8.97 26.25 -12.30
C SER A 82 8.38 25.01 -12.99
N PHE A 83 9.23 24.23 -13.66
CA PHE A 83 8.84 22.96 -14.28
C PHE A 83 8.35 21.95 -13.24
N ARG A 84 9.11 21.72 -12.16
CA ARG A 84 8.73 20.82 -11.04
C ARG A 84 7.37 21.17 -10.46
N GLY A 85 7.12 22.45 -10.23
CA GLY A 85 5.87 22.94 -9.67
C GLY A 85 4.67 22.58 -10.54
N LEU A 86 4.72 22.98 -11.82
CA LEU A 86 3.62 22.76 -12.78
C LEU A 86 3.45 21.28 -13.16
N TYR A 87 4.56 20.58 -13.40
CA TYR A 87 4.54 19.18 -13.83
C TYR A 87 4.00 18.25 -12.72
N GLY A 88 4.05 18.68 -11.46
CA GLY A 88 3.41 17.98 -10.34
C GLY A 88 1.91 17.73 -10.55
N PHE A 89 1.19 18.56 -11.32
CA PHE A 89 -0.22 18.32 -11.64
C PHE A 89 -0.41 17.18 -12.66
N VAL A 90 0.50 17.05 -13.63
CA VAL A 90 0.50 15.95 -14.61
C VAL A 90 0.71 14.61 -13.90
N VAL A 91 1.69 14.55 -13.00
CA VAL A 91 1.95 13.38 -12.17
C VAL A 91 0.73 13.01 -11.32
N SER A 92 0.07 13.99 -10.70
CA SER A 92 -1.16 13.73 -9.94
C SER A 92 -2.31 13.22 -10.80
N PHE A 93 -2.52 13.77 -12.00
CA PHE A 93 -3.57 13.28 -12.89
C PHE A 93 -3.36 11.81 -13.29
N THR A 94 -2.12 11.44 -13.62
CA THR A 94 -1.79 10.05 -13.96
C THR A 94 -1.88 9.11 -12.74
N PHE A 95 -1.59 9.59 -11.54
CA PHE A 95 -1.77 8.82 -10.30
C PHE A 95 -3.26 8.58 -9.98
N ILE A 96 -4.14 9.51 -10.32
CA ILE A 96 -5.59 9.31 -10.20
C ILE A 96 -6.05 8.13 -11.08
N ILE A 97 -5.53 8.02 -12.31
CA ILE A 97 -5.82 6.88 -13.20
C ILE A 97 -5.34 5.56 -12.58
N PHE A 98 -4.11 5.55 -12.03
CA PHE A 98 -3.55 4.39 -11.34
C PHE A 98 -4.44 3.90 -10.19
N SER A 99 -5.06 4.82 -9.45
CA SER A 99 -5.91 4.49 -8.29
C SER A 99 -7.11 3.59 -8.61
N ILE A 100 -7.58 3.60 -9.86
CA ILE A 100 -8.67 2.73 -10.32
C ILE A 100 -8.23 1.25 -10.17
N GLY A 101 -7.06 0.91 -10.69
CA GLY A 101 -6.50 -0.44 -10.54
C GLY A 101 -6.17 -0.75 -9.08
N PHE A 102 -5.71 0.25 -8.33
CA PHE A 102 -5.34 0.09 -6.93
C PHE A 102 -6.52 -0.30 -6.04
N SER A 103 -7.71 0.26 -6.31
CA SER A 103 -8.97 -0.12 -5.67
C SER A 103 -9.29 -1.62 -5.80
N GLY A 104 -9.15 -2.15 -7.02
CA GLY A 104 -9.34 -3.58 -7.30
C GLY A 104 -8.30 -4.44 -6.59
N ALA A 105 -7.04 -4.00 -6.61
CA ALA A 105 -5.93 -4.72 -5.99
C ALA A 105 -6.10 -4.84 -4.46
N ILE A 106 -6.39 -3.74 -3.77
CA ILE A 106 -6.62 -3.73 -2.31
C ILE A 106 -7.82 -4.61 -1.95
N SER A 107 -8.96 -4.42 -2.62
CA SER A 107 -10.17 -5.22 -2.34
C SER A 107 -9.92 -6.72 -2.51
N SER A 108 -9.13 -7.10 -3.51
CA SER A 108 -8.77 -8.50 -3.77
C SER A 108 -7.74 -9.02 -2.75
N MET A 109 -6.82 -8.17 -2.29
CA MET A 109 -5.83 -8.52 -1.28
C MET A 109 -6.48 -8.72 0.09
N ILE A 110 -7.39 -7.84 0.50
CA ILE A 110 -8.13 -7.99 1.77
C ILE A 110 -8.85 -9.34 1.80
N ARG A 111 -9.61 -9.69 0.74
CA ARG A 111 -10.30 -10.98 0.62
C ARG A 111 -9.35 -12.18 0.69
N PHE A 112 -8.16 -12.02 0.10
CA PHE A 112 -7.12 -13.04 0.18
C PHE A 112 -6.60 -13.23 1.60
N LEU A 113 -6.32 -12.13 2.30
CA LEU A 113 -5.82 -12.14 3.67
C LEU A 113 -6.87 -12.62 4.68
N THR A 114 -8.16 -12.36 4.43
CA THR A 114 -9.26 -12.80 5.29
C THR A 114 -9.77 -14.21 4.98
N ASN A 115 -9.13 -14.91 4.04
CA ASN A 115 -9.45 -16.29 3.62
C ASN A 115 -10.91 -16.49 3.14
N GLU A 116 -11.48 -15.50 2.47
CA GLU A 116 -12.88 -15.53 1.98
C GLU A 116 -13.09 -16.33 0.67
N GLY A 117 -12.06 -17.04 0.20
CA GLY A 117 -12.03 -17.66 -1.12
C GLY A 117 -11.92 -16.61 -2.24
N ILE A 118 -11.08 -16.88 -3.24
CA ILE A 118 -10.68 -15.85 -4.21
C ILE A 118 -10.85 -16.33 -5.64
N GLN A 119 -11.56 -15.53 -6.41
CA GLN A 119 -11.60 -15.58 -7.86
C GLN A 119 -11.04 -14.27 -8.39
N PHE A 120 -9.72 -14.24 -8.61
CA PHE A 120 -8.95 -13.02 -8.86
C PHE A 120 -9.61 -12.03 -9.82
N LYS A 121 -10.01 -12.44 -11.03
CA LYS A 121 -10.61 -11.54 -12.02
C LYS A 121 -11.93 -10.94 -11.54
N ARG A 122 -12.79 -11.76 -10.93
CA ARG A 122 -14.10 -11.35 -10.43
C ARG A 122 -13.93 -10.38 -9.27
N ASP A 123 -13.10 -10.73 -8.29
CA ASP A 123 -12.96 -9.95 -7.06
C ASP A 123 -12.23 -8.62 -7.32
N PHE A 124 -11.28 -8.59 -8.26
CA PHE A 124 -10.62 -7.36 -8.70
C PHE A 124 -11.62 -6.39 -9.34
N LEU A 125 -12.42 -6.86 -10.30
CA LEU A 125 -13.41 -6.01 -10.97
C LEU A 125 -14.54 -5.59 -10.03
N LEU A 126 -14.96 -6.47 -9.11
CA LEU A 126 -15.93 -6.11 -8.06
C LEU A 126 -15.38 -5.04 -7.12
N GLY A 127 -14.10 -5.11 -6.77
CA GLY A 127 -13.41 -4.07 -5.98
C GLY A 127 -13.46 -2.71 -6.67
N ILE A 128 -13.11 -2.66 -7.96
CA ILE A 128 -13.22 -1.44 -8.77
C ILE A 128 -14.65 -0.93 -8.81
N LYS A 129 -15.62 -1.81 -9.11
CA LYS A 129 -17.03 -1.41 -9.23
C LYS A 129 -17.59 -0.85 -7.93
N LYS A 130 -17.20 -1.41 -6.79
CA LYS A 130 -17.72 -1.05 -5.47
C LYS A 130 -17.04 0.18 -4.88
N ASN A 131 -15.72 0.23 -4.93
CA ASN A 131 -14.92 1.22 -4.20
C ASN A 131 -14.18 2.22 -5.13
N GLY A 132 -14.13 1.95 -6.44
CA GLY A 132 -13.30 2.68 -7.40
C GLY A 132 -13.56 4.19 -7.43
N ILE A 133 -14.82 4.62 -7.52
CA ILE A 133 -15.15 6.05 -7.55
C ILE A 133 -14.67 6.74 -6.27
N GLN A 134 -14.93 6.14 -5.11
CA GLN A 134 -14.54 6.74 -3.84
C GLN A 134 -13.02 6.79 -3.66
N ILE A 135 -12.30 5.75 -4.10
CA ILE A 135 -10.83 5.73 -4.07
C ILE A 135 -10.24 6.73 -5.05
N VAL A 136 -10.86 6.95 -6.21
CA VAL A 136 -10.49 8.01 -7.16
C VAL A 136 -10.65 9.39 -6.52
N LEU A 137 -11.78 9.64 -5.84
CA LEU A 137 -12.00 10.91 -5.14
C LEU A 137 -11.00 11.13 -3.99
N ILE A 138 -10.72 10.09 -3.21
CA ILE A 138 -9.69 10.11 -2.16
C ILE A 138 -8.33 10.40 -2.79
N THR A 139 -7.94 9.68 -3.83
CA THR A 139 -6.66 9.87 -4.52
C THR A 139 -6.55 11.30 -5.04
N ALA A 140 -7.57 11.80 -5.73
CA ALA A 140 -7.62 13.17 -6.22
C ALA A 140 -7.45 14.19 -5.09
N PHE A 141 -8.14 14.01 -3.96
CA PHE A 141 -8.02 14.89 -2.81
C PHE A 141 -6.57 14.98 -2.29
N TYR A 142 -5.93 13.84 -2.00
CA TYR A 142 -4.55 13.84 -1.49
C TYR A 142 -3.56 14.33 -2.56
N SER A 143 -3.68 13.87 -3.81
CA SER A 143 -2.74 14.20 -4.88
C SER A 143 -2.81 15.67 -5.29
N ILE A 144 -4.01 16.26 -5.36
CA ILE A 144 -4.18 17.68 -5.69
C ILE A 144 -3.57 18.56 -4.60
N ILE A 145 -3.81 18.26 -3.32
CA ILE A 145 -3.20 19.02 -2.21
C ILE A 145 -1.68 18.93 -2.30
N LEU A 146 -1.11 17.74 -2.52
CA LEU A 146 0.34 17.58 -2.66
C LEU A 146 0.90 18.30 -3.89
N SER A 147 0.18 18.32 -5.02
CA SER A 147 0.58 19.11 -6.20
C SER A 147 0.56 20.61 -5.93
N PHE A 148 -0.45 21.12 -5.23
CA PHE A 148 -0.50 22.53 -4.87
C PHE A 148 0.64 22.91 -3.93
N LEU A 149 0.92 22.09 -2.92
CA LEU A 149 2.08 22.31 -2.03
C LEU A 149 3.39 22.25 -2.82
N ASN A 150 3.55 21.27 -3.71
CA ASN A 150 4.70 21.16 -4.60
C ASN A 150 4.84 22.39 -5.52
N PHE A 151 3.73 22.92 -6.04
CA PHE A 151 3.74 24.14 -6.84
C PHE A 151 4.22 25.34 -6.02
N ILE A 152 3.68 25.53 -4.82
CA ILE A 152 4.05 26.64 -3.93
C ILE A 152 5.55 26.60 -3.62
N ILE A 153 6.09 25.46 -3.16
CA ILE A 153 7.51 25.38 -2.77
C ILE A 153 8.46 25.59 -3.94
N ASN A 154 8.01 25.35 -5.18
CA ASN A 154 8.83 25.50 -6.38
C ASN A 154 8.56 26.83 -7.11
N LEU A 155 7.92 27.81 -6.45
CA LEU A 155 7.85 29.17 -6.97
C LEU A 155 9.26 29.81 -6.96
N PRO A 156 9.76 30.36 -8.09
CA PRO A 156 11.09 30.96 -8.13
C PRO A 156 11.30 32.10 -7.11
N SER A 157 10.23 32.80 -6.73
CA SER A 157 10.26 33.85 -5.70
C SER A 157 10.62 33.35 -4.31
N LEU A 158 10.52 32.04 -4.06
CA LEU A 158 10.81 31.40 -2.78
C LEU A 158 12.17 30.68 -2.74
N LEU A 159 13.03 30.91 -3.73
CA LEU A 159 14.34 30.23 -3.86
C LEU A 159 15.16 30.25 -2.56
N ASN A 160 15.23 31.41 -1.88
CA ASN A 160 15.97 31.57 -0.62
C ASN A 160 15.42 30.72 0.54
N TRP A 161 14.13 30.37 0.49
CA TRP A 161 13.44 29.58 1.51
C TRP A 161 13.32 28.09 1.12
N TYR A 162 13.75 27.73 -0.09
CA TYR A 162 13.55 26.40 -0.66
C TYR A 162 14.01 25.25 0.25
N PRO A 163 15.20 25.28 0.90
CA PRO A 163 15.63 24.17 1.76
C PRO A 163 14.69 23.92 2.94
N ILE A 164 14.22 24.99 3.59
CA ILE A 164 13.30 24.91 4.73
C ILE A 164 11.93 24.42 4.25
N LEU A 165 11.42 24.98 3.15
CA LEU A 165 10.15 24.60 2.55
C LEU A 165 10.14 23.14 2.07
N LEU A 166 11.27 22.63 1.58
CA LEU A 166 11.43 21.24 1.15
C LEU A 166 11.31 20.28 2.34
N VAL A 167 11.91 20.61 3.49
CA VAL A 167 11.76 19.80 4.71
C VAL A 167 10.31 19.77 5.17
N VAL A 168 9.66 20.95 5.23
CA VAL A 168 8.23 21.05 5.60
C VAL A 168 7.35 20.25 4.64
N TYR A 169 7.57 20.40 3.34
CA TYR A 169 6.86 19.65 2.31
C TYR A 169 7.04 18.14 2.46
N THR A 170 8.26 17.68 2.75
CA THR A 170 8.56 16.26 2.93
C THR A 170 7.80 15.70 4.13
N VAL A 171 7.81 16.40 5.27
CA VAL A 171 7.08 15.99 6.48
C VAL A 171 5.57 15.91 6.21
N VAL A 172 5.00 16.95 5.58
CA VAL A 172 3.57 16.96 5.23
C VAL A 172 3.23 15.83 4.24
N SER A 173 4.11 15.56 3.26
CA SER A 173 3.92 14.49 2.28
C SER A 173 3.90 13.11 2.94
N VAL A 174 4.81 12.84 3.87
CA VAL A 174 4.84 11.58 4.64
C VAL A 174 3.53 11.39 5.40
N ILE A 175 3.04 12.44 6.08
CA ILE A 175 1.76 12.39 6.80
C ILE A 175 0.60 12.11 5.83
N MET A 176 0.54 12.84 4.72
CA MET A 176 -0.54 12.72 3.73
C MET A 176 -0.56 11.34 3.06
N ILE A 177 0.60 10.77 2.70
CA ILE A 177 0.69 9.43 2.09
C ILE A 177 0.29 8.36 3.11
N GLY A 178 0.71 8.49 4.37
CA GLY A 178 0.31 7.56 5.42
C GLY A 178 -1.20 7.58 5.70
N MET A 179 -1.78 8.79 5.76
CA MET A 179 -3.23 8.96 5.84
C MET A 179 -3.95 8.37 4.63
N TYR A 180 -3.43 8.59 3.42
CA TYR A 180 -3.99 8.06 2.18
C TYR A 180 -4.13 6.52 2.23
N PHE A 181 -3.07 5.80 2.61
CA PHE A 181 -3.10 4.34 2.68
C PHE A 181 -4.08 3.80 3.72
N ILE A 182 -4.19 4.43 4.89
CA ILE A 182 -5.20 4.06 5.89
C ILE A 182 -6.62 4.34 5.38
N ASN A 183 -6.81 5.46 4.68
CA ASN A 183 -8.12 5.91 4.20
C ASN A 183 -8.70 4.97 3.13
N ILE A 184 -7.90 4.58 2.13
CA ILE A 184 -8.36 3.67 1.06
C ILE A 184 -8.73 2.28 1.59
N GLU A 185 -7.98 1.76 2.57
CA GLU A 185 -8.23 0.48 3.23
C GLU A 185 -9.53 0.54 4.07
N MET A 186 -9.73 1.64 4.79
CA MET A 186 -10.95 1.89 5.55
C MET A 186 -12.20 1.93 4.65
N VAL A 187 -12.10 2.54 3.46
CA VAL A 187 -13.19 2.52 2.47
C VAL A 187 -13.46 1.11 1.97
N CYS A 188 -12.42 0.33 1.68
CA CYS A 188 -12.59 -1.03 1.17
C CYS A 188 -13.26 -1.97 2.17
N ILE A 189 -12.94 -1.82 3.46
CA ILE A 189 -13.46 -2.70 4.53
C ILE A 189 -14.83 -2.23 5.01
N TYR A 190 -14.97 -0.94 5.34
CA TYR A 190 -16.14 -0.43 6.06
C TYR A 190 -17.09 0.40 5.20
N GLN A 191 -16.75 0.72 3.95
CA GLN A 191 -17.57 1.57 3.06
C GLN A 191 -17.97 2.92 3.72
N VAL A 192 -17.04 3.49 4.48
CA VAL A 192 -17.21 4.76 5.18
C VAL A 192 -17.27 5.91 4.17
N SER A 193 -18.12 6.91 4.37
CA SER A 193 -18.22 8.08 3.48
C SER A 193 -16.94 8.92 3.44
N PHE A 194 -16.71 9.64 2.32
CA PHE A 194 -15.48 10.40 2.05
C PHE A 194 -14.98 11.28 3.21
N PHE A 195 -15.81 12.22 3.71
CA PHE A 195 -15.36 13.13 4.77
C PHE A 195 -15.08 12.42 6.09
N ARG A 196 -15.87 11.37 6.38
CA ARG A 196 -15.67 10.55 7.58
C ARG A 196 -14.40 9.72 7.46
N SER A 197 -14.10 9.17 6.28
CA SER A 197 -12.89 8.37 6.06
C SER A 197 -11.63 9.22 6.13
N VAL A 198 -11.64 10.44 5.56
CA VAL A 198 -10.54 11.42 5.70
C VAL A 198 -10.31 11.78 7.17
N LYS A 199 -11.35 12.18 7.90
CA LYS A 199 -11.23 12.51 9.33
C LYS A 199 -10.71 11.33 10.16
N ASN A 200 -11.24 10.14 9.93
CA ASN A 200 -10.85 8.95 10.68
C ASN A 200 -9.41 8.52 10.34
N SER A 201 -9.00 8.64 9.08
CA SER A 201 -7.62 8.33 8.68
C SER A 201 -6.59 9.24 9.36
N LEU A 202 -6.90 10.52 9.57
CA LEU A 202 -6.06 11.44 10.33
C LEU A 202 -5.91 10.98 11.80
N LEU A 203 -7.04 10.69 12.46
CA LEU A 203 -7.04 10.24 13.86
C LEU A 203 -6.28 8.91 14.02
N MET A 204 -6.45 7.98 13.08
CA MET A 204 -5.74 6.71 13.09
C MET A 204 -4.25 6.87 12.80
N PHE A 205 -3.88 7.70 11.83
CA PHE A 205 -2.48 7.97 11.51
C PHE A 205 -1.74 8.54 12.72
N ILE A 206 -2.31 9.54 13.40
CA ILE A 206 -1.70 10.15 14.59
C ILE A 206 -1.64 9.15 15.75
N SER A 207 -2.73 8.43 16.03
CA SER A 207 -2.77 7.49 17.17
C SER A 207 -1.88 6.26 16.98
N ARG A 208 -1.56 5.90 15.74
CA ARG A 208 -0.71 4.74 15.39
C ARG A 208 0.52 5.13 14.57
N LEU A 209 1.07 6.32 14.84
CA LEU A 209 2.18 6.90 14.08
C LEU A 209 3.36 5.94 13.85
N PRO A 210 3.87 5.18 14.86
CA PRO A 210 4.99 4.27 14.63
C PRO A 210 4.66 3.16 13.61
N TYR A 211 3.45 2.63 13.66
CA TYR A 211 3.00 1.59 12.72
C TYR A 211 2.71 2.16 11.34
N ALA A 212 2.17 3.38 11.27
CA ALA A 212 1.95 4.06 9.99
C ALA A 212 3.28 4.41 9.30
N LEU A 213 4.29 4.84 10.05
CA LEU A 213 5.64 5.05 9.50
C LEU A 213 6.28 3.74 9.05
N LEU A 214 6.11 2.65 9.81
CA LEU A 214 6.60 1.33 9.41
C LEU A 214 5.94 0.84 8.12
N LEU A 215 4.63 1.09 7.95
CA LEU A 215 3.91 0.84 6.70
C LEU A 215 4.57 1.60 5.53
N LEU A 216 4.89 2.88 5.69
CA LEU A 216 5.53 3.68 4.64
C LEU A 216 6.94 3.19 4.30
N ILE A 217 7.74 2.88 5.33
CA ILE A 217 9.11 2.38 5.17
C ILE A 217 9.14 1.03 4.43
N THR A 218 8.17 0.17 4.70
CA THR A 218 8.15 -1.18 4.11
C THR A 218 7.44 -1.25 2.76
N SER A 219 6.56 -0.30 2.44
CA SER A 219 5.85 -0.26 1.15
C SER A 219 6.57 0.60 0.11
N ILE A 220 6.63 1.91 0.32
CA ILE A 220 7.01 2.87 -0.74
C ILE A 220 8.44 3.39 -0.59
N ALA A 221 9.03 3.35 0.60
CA ALA A 221 10.38 3.86 0.80
C ALA A 221 11.46 3.20 -0.09
N PRO A 222 11.41 1.89 -0.43
CA PRO A 222 12.36 1.31 -1.37
C PRO A 222 12.37 2.01 -2.73
N LEU A 223 11.18 2.35 -3.28
CA LEU A 223 11.07 3.13 -4.51
C LEU A 223 11.67 4.52 -4.36
N VAL A 224 11.37 5.19 -3.24
CA VAL A 224 11.88 6.55 -2.95
C VAL A 224 13.40 6.55 -2.86
N VAL A 225 13.99 5.60 -2.13
CA VAL A 225 15.45 5.48 -1.99
C VAL A 225 16.10 5.26 -3.34
N CYS A 226 15.55 4.38 -4.19
CA CYS A 226 16.07 4.18 -5.54
C CYS A 226 15.99 5.45 -6.40
N TYR A 227 14.96 6.29 -6.19
CA TYR A 227 14.82 7.57 -6.89
C TYR A 227 15.79 8.64 -6.39
N MET A 228 16.22 8.57 -5.12
CA MET A 228 17.24 9.46 -4.57
C MET A 228 18.66 9.14 -5.05
N ILE A 229 18.86 7.95 -5.64
CA ILE A 229 20.12 7.61 -6.29
C ILE A 229 20.09 8.26 -7.68
N ASP A 230 20.97 9.25 -7.90
CA ASP A 230 21.16 9.97 -9.18
C ASP A 230 21.84 9.09 -10.25
N LEU A 231 21.35 7.86 -10.41
CA LEU A 231 21.76 6.91 -11.43
C LEU A 231 20.52 6.40 -12.15
N ASN A 232 20.29 6.87 -13.37
CA ASN A 232 19.13 6.50 -14.20
C ASN A 232 18.96 4.98 -14.31
N ILE A 233 20.07 4.23 -14.40
CA ILE A 233 20.02 2.75 -14.46
C ILE A 233 19.41 2.12 -13.21
N VAL A 234 19.71 2.67 -12.02
CA VAL A 234 19.14 2.20 -10.74
C VAL A 234 17.64 2.48 -10.71
N GLN A 235 17.22 3.64 -11.21
CA GLN A 235 15.80 4.01 -11.30
C GLN A 235 15.02 3.08 -12.25
N TYR A 236 15.59 2.74 -13.42
CA TYR A 236 14.96 1.79 -14.34
C TYR A 236 14.86 0.37 -13.77
N ILE A 237 15.91 -0.10 -13.08
CA ILE A 237 15.88 -1.39 -12.38
C ILE A 237 14.81 -1.37 -11.28
N ALA A 238 14.69 -0.27 -10.52
CA ALA A 238 13.67 -0.13 -9.49
C ALA A 238 12.26 -0.22 -10.07
N TRP A 239 11.99 0.45 -11.21
CA TRP A 239 10.71 0.32 -11.90
C TRP A 239 10.43 -1.11 -12.37
N LEU A 240 11.43 -1.81 -12.92
CA LEU A 240 11.28 -3.22 -13.31
C LEU A 240 10.94 -4.12 -12.11
N VAL A 241 11.62 -3.93 -10.98
CA VAL A 241 11.32 -4.67 -9.74
C VAL A 241 9.90 -4.37 -9.25
N TYR A 242 9.48 -3.11 -9.30
CA TYR A 242 8.13 -2.70 -8.92
C TYR A 242 7.05 -3.29 -9.83
N ILE A 243 7.32 -3.35 -11.13
CA ILE A 243 6.42 -3.96 -12.10
C ILE A 243 6.25 -5.46 -11.80
N CYS A 244 7.36 -6.17 -11.60
CA CYS A 244 7.34 -7.61 -11.38
C CYS A 244 6.69 -8.00 -10.05
N ILE A 245 7.09 -7.38 -8.94
CA ILE A 245 6.63 -7.79 -7.59
C ILE A 245 6.33 -6.62 -6.65
N GLY A 246 6.98 -5.46 -6.81
CA GLY A 246 6.92 -4.40 -5.82
C GLY A 246 5.51 -3.82 -5.65
N PHE A 247 4.72 -3.65 -6.72
CA PHE A 247 3.33 -3.23 -6.58
C PHE A 247 2.48 -4.23 -5.79
N GLY A 248 2.63 -5.52 -6.06
CA GLY A 248 1.97 -6.57 -5.29
C GLY A 248 2.40 -6.58 -3.82
N HIS A 249 3.69 -6.39 -3.56
CA HIS A 249 4.24 -6.26 -2.21
C HIS A 249 3.66 -5.06 -1.47
N CYS A 250 3.59 -3.89 -2.11
CA CYS A 250 3.01 -2.70 -1.52
C CYS A 250 1.57 -2.95 -1.07
N VAL A 251 0.73 -3.50 -1.95
CA VAL A 251 -0.67 -3.81 -1.63
C VAL A 251 -0.73 -4.78 -0.44
N LEU A 252 0.09 -5.83 -0.44
CA LEU A 252 0.13 -6.80 0.66
C LEU A 252 0.47 -6.14 2.00
N VAL A 253 1.53 -5.34 2.03
CA VAL A 253 1.99 -4.64 3.24
C VAL A 253 0.94 -3.66 3.72
N ILE A 254 0.39 -2.83 2.83
CA ILE A 254 -0.62 -1.84 3.17
C ILE A 254 -1.86 -2.51 3.77
N SER A 255 -2.36 -3.59 3.16
CA SER A 255 -3.52 -4.30 3.66
C SER A 255 -3.26 -5.00 4.99
N LEU A 256 -2.10 -5.66 5.16
CA LEU A 256 -1.75 -6.32 6.41
C LEU A 256 -1.63 -5.35 7.59
N PHE A 257 -0.91 -4.24 7.41
CA PHE A 257 -0.75 -3.24 8.46
C PHE A 257 -2.09 -2.57 8.79
N SER A 258 -2.91 -2.30 7.78
CA SER A 258 -4.23 -1.70 7.98
C SER A 258 -5.16 -2.64 8.72
N LEU A 259 -5.23 -3.92 8.36
CA LEU A 259 -6.00 -4.94 9.07
C LEU A 259 -5.56 -5.04 10.55
N TYR A 260 -4.25 -5.06 10.82
CA TYR A 260 -3.74 -5.03 12.19
C TYR A 260 -4.17 -3.76 12.97
N ILE A 261 -3.98 -2.59 12.36
CA ILE A 261 -4.36 -1.31 12.99
C ILE A 261 -5.85 -1.29 13.29
N PHE A 262 -6.67 -1.72 12.33
CA PHE A 262 -8.12 -1.75 12.43
C PHE A 262 -8.62 -2.77 13.45
N ASP A 263 -7.99 -3.94 13.57
CA ASP A 263 -8.31 -4.89 14.61
C ASP A 263 -8.11 -4.32 16.01
N GLU A 264 -6.96 -3.69 16.23
CA GLU A 264 -6.58 -3.15 17.55
C GLU A 264 -7.30 -1.85 17.91
N THR A 265 -7.90 -1.15 16.95
CA THR A 265 -8.53 0.16 17.19
C THR A 265 -10.04 0.16 17.01
N VAL A 266 -10.55 -0.60 16.04
CA VAL A 266 -11.97 -0.59 15.62
C VAL A 266 -12.62 -1.94 15.84
N ASN A 267 -12.15 -3.01 15.18
CA ASN A 267 -12.91 -4.27 15.08
C ASN A 267 -13.15 -4.90 16.44
N LYS A 268 -12.13 -4.91 17.32
CA LYS A 268 -12.27 -5.44 18.69
C LYS A 268 -13.43 -4.81 19.49
N LYS A 269 -13.82 -3.57 19.17
CA LYS A 269 -14.83 -2.79 19.91
C LYS A 269 -16.15 -2.65 19.15
N GLN A 270 -16.10 -2.49 17.83
CA GLN A 270 -17.23 -2.07 17.01
C GLN A 270 -17.68 -3.14 16.00
N PHE A 271 -16.77 -4.03 15.58
CA PHE A 271 -17.06 -5.06 14.59
C PHE A 271 -16.42 -6.41 14.99
N PRO A 272 -16.86 -7.04 16.09
CA PRO A 272 -16.29 -8.30 16.57
C PRO A 272 -16.35 -9.42 15.53
N GLU A 273 -17.31 -9.38 14.61
CA GLU A 273 -17.52 -10.36 13.55
C GLU A 273 -16.41 -10.40 12.48
N ILE A 274 -15.66 -9.32 12.33
CA ILE A 274 -14.49 -9.24 11.43
C ILE A 274 -13.17 -9.11 12.18
N TYR A 275 -13.20 -9.14 13.52
CA TYR A 275 -11.97 -9.11 14.33
C TYR A 275 -11.10 -10.33 14.05
N ARG A 276 -9.84 -10.09 13.70
CA ARG A 276 -8.84 -11.13 13.39
C ARG A 276 -9.29 -12.12 12.31
N LYS A 277 -10.16 -11.68 11.40
CA LYS A 277 -10.63 -12.53 10.31
C LYS A 277 -9.46 -12.98 9.43
N GLY A 278 -9.39 -14.28 9.13
CA GLY A 278 -8.27 -14.90 8.40
C GLY A 278 -7.09 -15.33 9.29
N LEU A 279 -7.16 -15.07 10.60
CA LEU A 279 -6.23 -15.60 11.60
C LEU A 279 -6.87 -16.73 12.40
N PHE A 280 -6.02 -17.54 13.02
CA PHE A 280 -6.46 -18.57 13.95
C PHE A 280 -7.02 -17.95 15.23
N ASN A 281 -8.22 -18.37 15.64
CA ASN A 281 -8.92 -17.83 16.80
C ASN A 281 -9.00 -18.79 18.00
N GLY A 282 -8.22 -19.88 18.01
CA GLY A 282 -8.14 -20.80 19.17
C GLY A 282 -9.37 -21.71 19.33
N GLU A 283 -10.56 -21.22 18.97
CA GLU A 283 -11.83 -21.97 18.92
C GLU A 283 -11.96 -22.87 17.69
N ASP A 284 -11.11 -22.68 16.67
CA ASP A 284 -11.09 -23.48 15.43
C ASP A 284 -10.55 -24.91 15.64
N VAL A 285 -10.25 -25.30 16.88
CA VAL A 285 -9.95 -26.68 17.29
C VAL A 285 -11.21 -27.31 17.86
N SER A 286 -12.30 -27.33 17.09
CA SER A 286 -13.29 -28.38 17.31
C SER A 286 -12.63 -29.68 16.87
N PHE A 287 -12.21 -30.48 17.85
CA PHE A 287 -12.02 -31.89 17.62
C PHE A 287 -13.35 -32.36 17.03
N VAL A 288 -13.32 -32.80 15.77
CA VAL A 288 -14.30 -33.75 15.30
C VAL A 288 -14.06 -34.95 16.20
N ASP A 289 -14.79 -35.02 17.32
CA ASP A 289 -15.09 -36.28 17.94
C ASP A 289 -15.69 -37.09 16.80
N GLU A 290 -14.92 -38.03 16.27
CA GLU A 290 -15.44 -39.12 15.46
C GLU A 290 -16.37 -39.91 16.37
N GLY A 291 -17.58 -39.37 16.55
CA GLY A 291 -18.71 -40.04 17.13
C GLY A 291 -19.13 -41.14 16.19
N PHE A 292 -18.43 -42.27 16.25
CA PHE A 292 -19.02 -43.55 15.89
C PHE A 292 -19.58 -44.16 17.18
N LYS A 293 -20.87 -43.94 17.38
CA LYS A 293 -21.67 -44.66 18.38
C LYS A 293 -21.77 -46.15 18.00
N ASP A 294 -21.81 -46.94 19.07
CA ASP A 294 -22.07 -48.37 19.18
C ASP A 294 -23.05 -49.00 18.18
N GLY A 295 -22.83 -50.30 17.93
CA GLY A 295 -23.91 -51.27 17.80
C GLY A 295 -23.95 -52.06 16.50
N SER A 296 -23.37 -53.26 16.50
CA SER A 296 -24.03 -54.41 15.85
C SER A 296 -23.68 -55.70 16.57
N GLU A 297 -24.76 -56.31 17.05
CA GLU A 297 -24.91 -57.70 17.45
C GLU A 297 -24.39 -58.66 16.36
N GLY A 298 -23.84 -59.79 16.80
CA GLY A 298 -23.35 -60.90 15.98
C GLY A 298 -22.44 -61.83 16.77
#